data_AF-A0A7V2T9C0-F1
#
_entry.id   AF-A0A7V2T9C0-F1
#
_cell.length_a   1.000
_cell.length_b   1.000
_cell.length_c   1.000
_cell.angle_alpha   90.00
_cell.angle_beta   90.00
_cell.angle_gamma   90.00
#
_symmetry.space_group_name_H-M   'P 1'
#
loop_
_entity.id
_entity.type
_entity.pdbx_description
1 polymer ?
#
loop_
_entity_poly.entity_id
_entity_poly.type
_entity_poly.pdbx_seq_one_letter_code
_entity_poly.pdbx_strand_id
1 'polypeptide(L)'
;MKAPLGRLSRFLNRTIVPRSLFLRSMLIIVLPLVVLQLVLTVIFYNRHWDTVTRWLATGVAGDVSLTIELLEEAGGPEERAAILDRVRRHTGLAISFEPGGDLEAAAASIGIDTGRGLLAHIDNKIIEAFADKLDRPFTVDLRSAWPARVVVYVQLEDGL
;
A
#
# COMPACT_ATOMS: atom_id res chain seq x y z
N MET A 1 13.51 -28.90 -29.50
CA MET A 1 12.61 -28.10 -28.65
C MET A 1 12.46 -26.71 -29.25
N LYS A 2 11.46 -26.48 -30.13
CA LYS A 2 11.18 -25.15 -30.75
C LYS A 2 9.66 -24.95 -30.77
N ALA A 3 9.21 -23.88 -30.13
CA ALA A 3 7.80 -23.53 -29.90
C ALA A 3 7.02 -23.28 -31.21
N PRO A 4 5.71 -23.58 -31.26
CA PRO A 4 4.88 -23.41 -32.44
C PRO A 4 4.39 -21.96 -32.56
N LEU A 5 5.31 -21.03 -32.84
CA LEU A 5 5.00 -19.60 -33.06
C LEU A 5 4.29 -19.32 -34.41
N GLY A 6 4.13 -20.34 -35.27
CA GLY A 6 3.58 -20.18 -36.63
C GLY A 6 2.05 -20.21 -36.74
N ARG A 7 1.32 -20.68 -35.73
CA ARG A 7 -0.17 -20.74 -35.79
C ARG A 7 -0.85 -19.44 -35.34
N LEU A 8 -0.25 -18.72 -34.39
CA LEU A 8 -0.78 -17.45 -33.90
C LEU A 8 -0.71 -16.36 -34.99
N SER A 9 0.39 -16.30 -35.75
CA SER A 9 0.60 -15.29 -36.80
C SER A 9 -0.36 -15.44 -37.99
N ARG A 10 -0.71 -16.68 -38.38
CA ARG A 10 -1.67 -16.92 -39.48
C ARG A 10 -3.12 -16.59 -39.10
N PHE A 11 -3.50 -16.78 -37.84
CA PHE A 11 -4.85 -16.42 -37.37
C PHE A 11 -5.02 -14.91 -37.18
N LEU A 12 -3.98 -14.21 -36.70
CA LEU A 12 -3.94 -12.75 -36.68
C LEU A 12 -4.06 -12.15 -38.10
N ASN A 13 -3.31 -12.67 -39.07
CA ASN A 13 -3.22 -12.07 -40.40
C ASN A 13 -4.48 -12.23 -41.27
N ARG A 14 -5.36 -13.19 -40.95
CA ARG A 14 -6.58 -13.47 -41.72
C ARG A 14 -7.86 -12.90 -41.09
N THR A 15 -7.85 -12.63 -39.78
CA THR A 15 -9.02 -12.17 -39.01
C THR A 15 -8.90 -10.72 -38.53
N ILE A 16 -7.70 -10.24 -38.22
CA ILE A 16 -7.49 -8.86 -37.71
C ILE A 16 -7.15 -7.87 -38.84
N VAL A 17 -6.70 -8.34 -40.01
CA VAL A 17 -6.46 -7.49 -41.18
C VAL A 17 -7.51 -7.77 -42.26
N PRO A 18 -8.70 -7.15 -42.20
CA PRO A 18 -9.69 -7.30 -43.25
C PRO A 18 -9.19 -6.65 -44.54
N ARG A 19 -9.63 -7.22 -45.66
CA ARG A 19 -9.00 -7.12 -46.98
C ARG A 19 -9.16 -5.77 -47.70
N SER A 20 -9.67 -4.72 -47.03
CA SER A 20 -9.89 -3.41 -47.66
C SER A 20 -8.71 -2.46 -47.39
N LEU A 21 -8.28 -1.72 -48.43
CA LEU A 21 -7.25 -0.68 -48.32
C LEU A 21 -7.61 0.39 -47.27
N PHE A 22 -8.90 0.64 -47.07
CA PHE A 22 -9.44 1.60 -46.13
C PHE A 22 -9.17 1.24 -44.65
N LEU A 23 -9.31 -0.03 -44.27
CA LEU A 23 -9.05 -0.39 -42.87
C LEU A 23 -7.55 -0.40 -42.55
N ARG A 24 -6.69 -0.69 -43.54
CA ARG A 24 -5.23 -0.60 -43.36
C ARG A 24 -4.77 0.83 -43.11
N SER A 25 -5.28 1.81 -43.87
CA SER A 25 -4.92 3.22 -43.66
C SER A 25 -5.46 3.75 -42.33
N MET A 26 -6.69 3.39 -41.97
CA MET A 26 -7.28 3.75 -40.68
C MET A 26 -6.49 3.14 -39.51
N LEU A 27 -6.04 1.88 -39.63
CA LEU A 27 -5.26 1.21 -38.59
C LEU A 27 -3.92 1.92 -38.33
N ILE A 28 -3.21 2.39 -39.36
CA ILE A 28 -1.93 3.10 -39.18
C ILE A 28 -2.10 4.38 -38.36
N ILE A 29 -3.27 5.03 -38.44
CA ILE A 29 -3.58 6.27 -37.71
C ILE A 29 -4.14 5.96 -36.31
N VAL A 30 -5.07 5.00 -36.20
CA VAL A 30 -5.76 4.68 -34.94
C VAL A 30 -4.89 3.85 -34.00
N LEU A 31 -4.06 2.94 -34.53
CA LEU A 31 -3.19 2.08 -33.73
C LEU A 31 -2.22 2.87 -32.83
N PRO A 32 -1.45 3.86 -33.30
CA PRO A 32 -0.56 4.63 -32.43
C PRO A 32 -1.34 5.45 -31.40
N LEU A 33 -2.54 5.92 -31.73
CA LEU A 33 -3.41 6.62 -30.78
C LEU A 33 -3.86 5.68 -29.65
N VAL A 34 -4.27 4.45 -29.97
CA VAL A 34 -4.67 3.46 -28.96
C VAL A 34 -3.48 3.02 -28.12
N VAL A 35 -2.33 2.79 -28.72
CA VAL A 35 -1.10 2.46 -27.98
C VAL A 35 -0.73 3.60 -27.03
N LEU A 36 -0.75 4.84 -27.50
CA LEU A 36 -0.51 6.02 -26.67
C LEU A 36 -1.53 6.10 -25.53
N GLN A 37 -2.82 5.88 -25.82
CA GLN A 37 -3.87 5.87 -24.81
C GLN A 37 -3.60 4.85 -23.70
N LEU A 38 -3.23 3.62 -24.04
CA LEU A 38 -2.93 2.58 -23.07
C LEU A 38 -1.71 2.94 -22.21
N VAL A 39 -0.63 3.45 -22.84
CA VAL A 39 0.57 3.88 -22.12
C VAL A 39 0.25 5.01 -21.13
N LEU A 40 -0.51 6.02 -21.59
CA LEU A 40 -0.94 7.12 -20.74
C LEU A 40 -1.82 6.63 -19.58
N THR A 41 -2.78 5.74 -19.85
CA THR A 41 -3.63 5.17 -18.81
C THR A 41 -2.81 4.43 -17.76
N VAL A 42 -1.85 3.60 -18.16
CA VAL A 42 -0.99 2.87 -17.21
C VAL A 42 -0.14 3.83 -16.37
N ILE A 43 0.49 4.83 -16.98
CA ILE A 43 1.32 5.81 -16.25
C ILE A 43 0.46 6.64 -15.29
N PHE A 44 -0.68 7.14 -15.77
CA PHE A 44 -1.58 7.95 -14.96
C PHE A 44 -2.16 7.15 -13.80
N TYR A 45 -2.58 5.90 -14.05
CA TYR A 45 -3.02 4.98 -13.02
C TYR A 45 -1.93 4.87 -11.94
N ASN A 46 -0.73 4.37 -12.29
CA ASN A 46 0.33 4.17 -11.30
C ASN A 46 0.62 5.44 -10.49
N ARG A 47 0.82 6.59 -11.15
CA ARG A 47 1.08 7.86 -10.45
C ARG A 47 -0.07 8.33 -9.56
N HIS A 48 -1.31 8.14 -10.01
CA HIS A 48 -2.48 8.52 -9.25
C HIS A 48 -2.63 7.63 -8.01
N TRP A 49 -2.46 6.32 -8.15
CA TRP A 49 -2.48 5.39 -7.02
C TRP A 49 -1.40 5.71 -6.00
N ASP A 50 -0.16 5.97 -6.43
CA ASP A 50 0.92 6.38 -5.52
C ASP A 50 0.54 7.64 -4.70
N THR A 51 -0.09 8.61 -5.35
CA THR A 51 -0.47 9.89 -4.73
C THR A 51 -1.63 9.71 -3.75
N VAL A 52 -2.67 8.98 -4.16
CA VAL A 52 -3.85 8.70 -3.32
C VAL A 52 -3.44 7.87 -2.10
N THR A 53 -2.65 6.82 -2.30
CA THR A 53 -2.12 5.99 -1.21
C THR A 53 -1.30 6.83 -0.23
N ARG A 54 -0.38 7.68 -0.72
CA ARG A 54 0.40 8.56 0.16
C ARG A 54 -0.51 9.51 0.95
N TRP A 55 -1.47 10.15 0.29
CA TRP A 55 -2.36 11.11 0.95
C TRP A 55 -3.22 10.46 2.03
N LEU A 56 -3.78 9.27 1.75
CA LEU A 56 -4.52 8.48 2.73
C LEU A 56 -3.62 8.03 3.89
N ALA A 57 -2.43 7.52 3.57
CA ALA A 57 -1.48 7.08 4.59
C ALA A 57 -1.01 8.25 5.47
N THR A 58 -0.80 9.45 4.92
CA THR A 58 -0.44 10.63 5.70
C THR A 58 -1.56 11.06 6.64
N GLY A 59 -2.83 10.93 6.23
CA GLY A 59 -3.98 11.17 7.10
C GLY A 59 -3.99 10.20 8.28
N VAL A 60 -3.90 8.90 8.01
CA VAL A 60 -3.88 7.86 9.06
C VAL A 60 -2.67 7.99 9.97
N ALA A 61 -1.49 8.26 9.42
CA ALA A 61 -0.27 8.47 10.20
C ALA A 61 -0.40 9.69 11.14
N GLY A 62 -1.10 10.74 10.71
CA GLY A 62 -1.45 11.88 11.55
C GLY A 62 -2.37 11.49 12.72
N ASP A 63 -3.42 10.71 12.45
CA ASP A 63 -4.34 10.21 13.49
C ASP A 63 -3.61 9.32 14.51
N VAL A 64 -2.69 8.46 14.05
CA VAL A 64 -1.87 7.60 14.90
C VAL A 64 -0.91 8.43 15.74
N SER A 65 -0.20 9.39 15.14
CA SER A 65 0.71 10.29 15.85
C SER A 65 0.01 11.06 16.97
N LEU A 66 -1.16 11.65 16.68
CA LEU A 66 -2.00 12.30 17.69
C LEU A 66 -2.44 11.32 18.80
N THR A 67 -2.78 10.08 18.43
CA THR A 67 -3.18 9.07 19.42
C THR A 67 -2.02 8.70 20.35
N ILE A 68 -0.80 8.59 19.82
CA ILE A 68 0.41 8.32 20.61
C ILE A 68 0.65 9.46 21.61
N GLU A 69 0.62 10.72 21.16
CA GLU A 69 0.77 11.89 22.03
C GLU A 69 -0.24 11.87 23.18
N LEU A 70 -1.52 11.61 22.88
CA LEU A 70 -2.57 11.52 23.89
C LEU A 70 -2.36 10.36 24.87
N LEU A 71 -1.82 9.23 24.42
CA LEU A 71 -1.54 8.07 25.28
C LEU A 71 -0.33 8.28 26.19
N GLU A 72 0.68 9.01 25.73
CA GLU A 72 1.86 9.41 26.50
C GLU A 72 1.49 10.45 27.58
N GLU A 73 0.56 11.37 27.27
CA GLU A 73 0.06 12.37 28.24
C GLU A 73 -0.93 11.80 29.27
N ALA A 74 -1.50 10.62 29.00
CA ALA A 74 -2.50 10.01 29.87
C ALA A 74 -1.92 9.60 31.23
N GLY A 75 -2.57 10.03 32.32
CA GLY A 75 -2.13 9.80 33.69
C GLY A 75 -2.35 8.39 34.23
N GLY A 76 -2.93 7.47 33.44
CA GLY A 76 -3.13 6.08 33.84
C GLY A 76 -3.96 5.22 32.88
N PRO A 77 -4.15 3.93 33.22
CA PRO A 77 -4.81 2.96 32.34
C PRO A 77 -6.26 3.27 32.00
N GLU A 78 -7.03 3.85 32.93
CA GLU A 78 -8.44 4.22 32.70
C GLU A 78 -8.56 5.36 31.67
N GLU A 79 -7.70 6.36 31.77
CA GLU A 79 -7.65 7.48 30.83
C GLU A 79 -7.20 7.02 29.44
N ARG A 80 -6.17 6.18 29.37
CA ARG A 80 -5.72 5.54 28.12
C ARG A 80 -6.87 4.76 27.46
N ALA A 81 -7.64 3.98 28.22
CA ALA A 81 -8.79 3.25 27.69
C ALA A 81 -9.88 4.18 27.13
N ALA A 82 -10.17 5.30 27.83
CA ALA A 82 -11.13 6.30 27.37
C ALA A 82 -10.68 7.01 26.08
N ILE A 83 -9.38 7.29 25.96
CA ILE A 83 -8.76 7.86 24.76
C ILE A 83 -8.89 6.87 23.59
N LEU A 84 -8.49 5.62 23.78
CA LEU A 84 -8.58 4.59 22.74
C LEU A 84 -10.02 4.40 22.24
N ASP A 85 -11.00 4.39 23.14
CA ASP A 85 -12.41 4.30 22.79
C ASP A 85 -12.90 5.52 21.98
N ARG A 86 -12.45 6.73 22.34
CA ARG A 86 -12.73 7.95 21.56
C ARG A 86 -12.12 7.89 20.16
N VAL A 87 -10.85 7.50 20.06
CA VAL A 87 -10.16 7.41 18.76
C VAL A 87 -10.87 6.38 17.88
N ARG A 88 -11.12 5.16 18.36
CA ARG A 88 -11.83 4.10 17.62
C ARG A 88 -13.16 4.58 17.03
N ARG A 89 -13.94 5.37 17.78
CA ARG A 89 -15.24 5.91 17.32
C ARG A 89 -15.13 6.95 16.21
N HIS A 90 -14.05 7.74 16.19
CA HIS A 90 -13.91 8.87 15.27
C HIS A 90 -13.07 8.55 14.03
N THR A 91 -12.07 7.66 14.14
CA THR A 91 -11.16 7.33 13.04
C THR A 91 -11.53 6.01 12.36
N GLY A 92 -12.33 5.16 13.02
CA GLY A 92 -12.62 3.80 12.54
C GLY A 92 -11.40 2.86 12.60
N LEU A 93 -10.30 3.28 13.22
CA LEU A 93 -9.11 2.46 13.40
C LEU A 93 -9.33 1.43 14.52
N ALA A 94 -8.86 0.20 14.27
CA ALA A 94 -8.79 -0.84 15.28
C ALA A 94 -7.45 -0.72 16.02
N ILE A 95 -7.42 0.02 17.13
CA ILE A 95 -6.20 0.28 17.90
C ILE A 95 -6.27 -0.47 19.22
N SER A 96 -5.20 -1.15 19.62
CA SER A 96 -5.03 -1.77 20.94
C SER A 96 -3.69 -1.34 21.52
N PHE A 97 -3.61 -1.25 22.85
CA PHE A 97 -2.36 -1.00 23.56
C PHE A 97 -1.96 -2.28 24.29
N GLU A 98 -0.71 -2.70 24.12
CA GLU A 98 -0.12 -3.90 24.73
C GLU A 98 0.98 -3.47 25.71
N PRO A 99 0.68 -3.42 27.02
CA PRO A 99 1.65 -3.01 28.04
C PRO A 99 2.89 -3.93 28.04
N GLY A 100 4.08 -3.33 27.99
CA GLY A 100 5.34 -4.06 27.95
C GLY A 100 5.62 -4.83 26.65
N GLY A 101 4.84 -4.57 25.60
CA GLY A 101 5.10 -5.12 24.27
C GLY A 101 6.41 -4.58 23.67
N ASP A 102 7.07 -5.42 22.88
CA ASP A 102 8.30 -5.10 22.17
C ASP A 102 8.14 -5.27 20.66
N LEU A 103 8.47 -4.22 19.91
CA LEU A 103 8.37 -4.16 18.46
C LEU A 103 9.19 -5.25 17.77
N GLU A 104 10.36 -5.64 18.33
CA GLU A 104 11.18 -6.70 17.72
C GLU A 104 10.49 -8.07 17.83
N ALA A 105 9.88 -8.37 18.99
CA ALA A 105 9.05 -9.56 19.16
C ALA A 105 7.83 -9.57 18.23
N ALA A 106 7.17 -8.42 18.06
CA ALA A 106 6.06 -8.28 17.11
C ALA A 106 6.54 -8.50 15.66
N ALA A 107 7.65 -7.89 15.25
CA ALA A 107 8.25 -8.05 13.92
C ALA A 107 8.66 -9.50 13.61
N ALA A 108 9.22 -10.21 14.59
CA ALA A 108 9.57 -11.62 14.46
C ALA A 108 8.33 -12.50 14.24
N SER A 109 7.21 -12.18 14.91
CA SER A 109 5.96 -12.95 14.80
C SER A 109 5.30 -12.87 13.41
N ILE A 110 5.51 -11.76 12.71
CA ILE A 110 5.00 -11.53 11.34
C ILE A 110 5.99 -12.02 10.25
N GLY A 111 7.08 -12.68 10.64
CA GLY A 111 8.08 -13.20 9.70
C GLY A 111 8.88 -12.09 9.00
N ILE A 112 8.95 -10.91 9.59
CA ILE A 112 9.88 -9.86 9.18
C ILE A 112 11.18 -10.13 9.94
N ASP A 113 12.13 -10.81 9.30
CA ASP A 113 13.48 -10.97 9.85
C ASP A 113 14.15 -9.59 9.96
N THR A 114 14.12 -8.99 11.15
CA THR A 114 14.76 -7.70 11.49
C THR A 114 16.26 -7.68 11.12
N GLY A 115 16.89 -8.85 10.96
CA GLY A 115 18.28 -9.00 10.52
C GLY A 115 18.55 -8.82 9.02
N ARG A 116 17.54 -8.74 8.15
CA ARG A 116 17.75 -8.53 6.70
C ARG A 116 16.59 -7.78 6.05
N GLY A 117 16.53 -6.48 6.33
CA GLY A 117 15.92 -5.54 5.41
C GLY A 117 14.87 -4.66 6.06
N LEU A 118 15.33 -3.51 6.54
CA LEU A 118 14.57 -2.26 6.68
C LEU A 118 13.80 -1.84 5.39
N LEU A 119 13.81 -2.64 4.31
CA LEU A 119 13.30 -2.34 2.96
C LEU A 119 12.69 -3.58 2.27
N ALA A 120 11.88 -4.40 2.95
CA ALA A 120 11.17 -5.51 2.33
C ALA A 120 9.92 -5.01 1.54
N HIS A 121 10.16 -4.34 0.42
CA HIS A 121 9.27 -4.12 -0.74
C HIS A 121 7.76 -4.08 -0.48
N ILE A 122 7.36 -3.13 0.37
CA ILE A 122 5.99 -2.85 0.76
C ILE A 122 5.79 -1.37 0.47
N ASP A 123 4.78 -1.06 -0.35
CA ASP A 123 4.47 0.24 -0.95
C ASP A 123 5.15 1.42 -0.23
N ASN A 124 6.29 1.89 -0.77
CA ASN A 124 7.18 2.86 -0.11
C ASN A 124 6.42 4.09 0.40
N LYS A 125 5.29 4.43 -0.25
CA LYS A 125 4.46 5.58 0.09
C LYS A 125 3.78 5.50 1.45
N ILE A 126 3.41 4.30 1.92
CA ILE A 126 2.83 4.14 3.27
C ILE A 126 3.93 4.32 4.32
N ILE A 127 5.07 3.64 4.12
CA ILE A 127 6.21 3.75 5.03
C ILE A 127 6.72 5.20 5.09
N GLU A 128 6.88 5.85 3.94
CA GLU A 128 7.25 7.26 3.84
C GLU A 128 6.26 8.16 4.61
N ALA A 129 4.95 7.94 4.44
CA ALA A 129 3.94 8.75 5.11
C ALA A 129 3.94 8.59 6.64
N PHE A 130 4.20 7.38 7.15
CA PHE A 130 4.34 7.13 8.58
C PHE A 130 5.67 7.68 9.11
N ALA A 131 6.77 7.48 8.38
CA ALA A 131 8.08 8.05 8.75
C ALA A 131 8.08 9.58 8.76
N ASP A 132 7.27 10.23 7.91
CA ASP A 132 7.09 11.69 7.88
C ASP A 132 6.32 12.22 9.12
N LYS A 133 5.63 11.35 9.87
CA LYS A 133 4.68 11.75 10.94
C LYS A 133 4.97 11.16 12.32
N LEU A 134 5.67 10.03 12.39
CA LEU A 134 5.99 9.36 13.65
C LEU A 134 7.47 9.53 13.99
N ASP A 135 7.72 10.01 15.20
CA ASP A 135 9.06 10.08 15.81
C ASP A 135 9.40 8.80 16.59
N ARG A 136 8.65 7.71 16.38
CA ARG A 136 8.79 6.43 17.10
C ARG A 136 9.11 5.29 16.13
N PRO A 137 9.87 4.27 16.57
CA PRO A 137 10.07 3.06 15.77
C PRO A 137 8.72 2.39 15.46
N PHE A 138 8.50 2.01 14.20
CA PHE A 138 7.29 1.32 13.79
C PHE A 138 7.59 0.25 12.75
N THR A 139 6.68 -0.71 12.61
CA THR A 139 6.68 -1.68 11.52
C THR A 139 5.28 -1.82 10.93
N VAL A 140 5.20 -2.08 9.63
CA VAL A 140 3.95 -2.18 8.89
C VAL A 140 3.83 -3.58 8.30
N ASP A 141 2.79 -4.30 8.69
CA ASP A 141 2.41 -5.58 8.09
C ASP A 141 1.34 -5.37 7.01
N LEU A 142 1.75 -5.47 5.74
CA LEU A 142 0.86 -5.52 4.59
C LEU A 142 0.44 -6.95 4.20
N ARG A 143 1.04 -7.97 4.82
CA ARG A 143 0.76 -9.38 4.54
C ARG A 143 -0.15 -10.00 5.58
N SER A 144 -0.92 -9.17 6.29
CA SER A 144 -1.82 -9.63 7.34
C SER A 144 -2.72 -10.75 6.82
N ALA A 145 -3.08 -11.70 7.70
CA ALA A 145 -3.95 -12.84 7.38
C ALA A 145 -5.31 -12.44 6.77
N TRP A 146 -5.65 -11.14 6.81
CA TRP A 146 -6.80 -10.54 6.15
C TRP A 146 -6.35 -9.66 4.97
N PRO A 147 -6.74 -10.00 3.72
CA PRO A 147 -6.28 -9.28 2.52
C PRO A 147 -6.76 -7.83 2.39
N ALA A 148 -7.55 -7.34 3.35
CA ALA A 148 -8.12 -6.00 3.37
C ALA A 148 -7.71 -5.18 4.61
N ARG A 149 -6.68 -5.61 5.36
CA ARG A 149 -6.20 -4.91 6.56
C ARG A 149 -4.70 -4.68 6.49
N VAL A 150 -4.32 -3.47 6.89
CA VAL A 150 -2.93 -3.06 7.14
C VAL A 150 -2.78 -2.94 8.65
N VAL A 151 -1.78 -3.61 9.21
CA VAL A 151 -1.47 -3.53 10.64
C VAL A 151 -0.20 -2.72 10.81
N VAL A 152 -0.21 -1.77 11.73
CA VAL A 152 0.95 -0.95 12.08
C VAL A 152 1.23 -1.16 13.56
N TYR A 153 2.44 -1.57 13.89
CA TYR A 153 2.92 -1.67 15.26
C TYR A 153 3.84 -0.48 15.52
N VAL A 154 3.67 0.19 16.66
CA VAL A 154 4.46 1.36 17.03
C VAL A 154 5.01 1.17 18.43
N GLN A 155 6.32 1.34 18.59
CA GLN A 155 6.94 1.24 19.90
C GLN A 155 6.64 2.50 20.74
N LEU A 156 6.06 2.29 21.93
CA LEU A 156 5.87 3.29 22.98
C LEU A 156 6.87 3.05 24.13
N GLU A 157 7.00 4.02 25.03
CA GLU A 157 7.88 3.88 26.22
C GLU A 157 7.44 2.74 27.14
N ASP A 158 6.12 2.56 27.29
CA ASP A 158 5.51 1.59 28.20
C ASP A 158 4.96 0.33 27.50
N GLY A 159 5.11 0.18 26.18
CA GLY A 159 4.54 -0.95 25.44
C GLY A 159 4.46 -0.79 23.92
N LEU A 160 3.49 -1.47 23.32
CA LEU A 160 3.19 -1.51 21.88
C LEU A 160 1.79 -1.01 21.55
#